data_AF-A0A7H8J0K1-F1
#
_entry.id   AF-A0A7H8J0K1-F1
#
_cell.length_a   1.000
_cell.length_b   1.000
_cell.length_c   1.000
_cell.angle_alpha   90.00
_cell.angle_beta   90.00
_cell.angle_gamma   90.00
#
_symmetry.space_group_name_H-M   'P 1'
#
loop_
_entity.id
_entity.type
_entity.pdbx_description
1 polymer ?
#
loop_
_entity_poly.entity_id
_entity_poly.type
_entity_poly.pdbx_seq_one_letter_code
_entity_poly.pdbx_strand_id
1 'polypeptide(L)'
;MGYDSLTHTNLEYIAPRAGYRDVIVHGTNEGYFLPGRRNAAGEDFPPGQVNPFHIVDAIRNNPNYHGEPIRLISCHSGYVLEEVAEIPAAQRVANELGVPVTAPTTRVGILFRRGRGQVPVVFDGGYWRTFLPLLP
;
A
#
# COMPACT_ATOMS: atom_id res chain seq x y z
N MET A 1 -5.27 7.68 0.46
CA MET A 1 -6.03 6.70 1.27
C MET A 1 -7.37 6.46 0.60
N GLY A 2 -7.85 5.22 0.56
CA GLY A 2 -9.23 4.90 0.14
C GLY A 2 -10.23 5.11 1.28
N TYR A 3 -11.48 5.44 0.97
CA TYR A 3 -12.55 5.62 1.98
C TYR A 3 -13.60 4.49 1.95
N ASP A 4 -13.25 3.34 1.37
CA ASP A 4 -14.10 2.16 1.42
C ASP A 4 -13.92 1.39 2.73
N SER A 5 -14.91 0.55 3.05
CA SER A 5 -14.98 -0.17 4.33
C SER A 5 -13.78 -1.08 4.61
N LEU A 6 -13.15 -1.66 3.57
CA LEU A 6 -11.98 -2.52 3.74
C LEU A 6 -10.73 -1.71 4.05
N THR A 7 -10.55 -0.56 3.39
CA THR A 7 -9.47 0.38 3.71
C THR A 7 -9.60 0.91 5.15
N HIS A 8 -10.82 1.31 5.55
CA HIS A 8 -11.08 1.76 6.92
C HIS A 8 -10.87 0.66 7.97
N THR A 9 -11.27 -0.59 7.66
CA THR A 9 -11.06 -1.73 8.56
C THR A 9 -9.57 -1.95 8.80
N ASN A 10 -8.74 -1.92 7.76
CA ASN A 10 -7.29 -2.02 7.93
C ASN A 10 -6.72 -0.84 8.72
N LEU A 11 -7.18 0.39 8.45
CA LEU A 11 -6.74 1.59 9.18
C LEU A 11 -7.05 1.53 10.68
N GLU A 12 -8.22 1.02 11.06
CA GLU A 12 -8.66 0.99 12.46
C GLU A 12 -7.99 -0.12 13.29
N TYR A 13 -7.71 -1.26 12.65
CA TYR A 13 -7.33 -2.49 13.36
C TYR A 13 -5.83 -2.81 13.28
N ILE A 14 -5.10 -2.30 12.29
CA ILE A 14 -3.66 -2.53 12.16
C ILE A 14 -2.91 -1.73 13.23
N ALA A 15 -2.02 -2.41 13.96
CA ALA A 15 -1.08 -1.73 14.84
C ALA A 15 -0.07 -0.94 14.00
N PRO A 16 0.17 0.35 14.32
CA PRO A 16 1.28 1.11 13.76
C PRO A 16 2.59 0.36 13.99
N ARG A 17 3.48 0.37 13.00
CA ARG A 17 4.83 -0.15 13.14
C ARG A 17 5.77 1.00 13.48
N ALA A 18 6.46 0.92 14.62
CA ALA A 18 7.41 1.94 15.04
C ALA A 18 8.44 2.23 13.94
N GLY A 19 8.63 3.51 13.62
CA GLY A 19 9.56 3.98 12.58
C GLY A 19 9.07 3.81 11.14
N TYR A 20 7.83 3.37 10.90
CA TYR A 20 7.25 3.24 9.56
C TYR A 20 6.00 4.10 9.39
N ARG A 21 5.77 4.56 8.17
CA ARG A 21 4.51 5.13 7.72
C ARG A 21 3.68 4.06 7.01
N ASP A 22 2.50 3.76 7.55
CA ASP A 22 1.54 2.91 6.86
C ASP A 22 0.83 3.69 5.74
N VAL A 23 0.74 3.07 4.57
CA VAL A 23 -0.08 3.56 3.46
C VAL A 23 -1.04 2.44 3.09
N ILE A 24 -2.33 2.70 3.29
CA ILE A 24 -3.40 1.73 3.11
C ILE A 24 -4.23 2.14 1.90
N VAL A 25 -4.21 1.27 0.90
CA VAL A 25 -4.87 1.44 -0.40
C VAL A 25 -5.03 0.07 -1.03
N HIS A 26 -6.01 -0.12 -1.91
CA HIS A 26 -6.14 -1.36 -2.66
C HIS A 26 -5.06 -1.46 -3.74
N GLY A 27 -4.68 -2.68 -4.11
CA GLY A 27 -3.71 -2.93 -5.17
C GLY A 27 -4.09 -4.12 -6.04
N THR A 28 -3.51 -4.18 -7.24
CA THR A 28 -3.72 -5.25 -8.21
C THR A 28 -2.41 -6.01 -8.49
N ASN A 29 -2.50 -7.21 -9.06
CA ASN A 29 -1.34 -7.96 -9.57
C ASN A 29 -0.74 -7.36 -10.87
N GLU A 30 -1.34 -6.30 -11.40
CA GLU A 30 -0.93 -5.61 -12.63
C GLU A 30 -0.07 -4.37 -12.33
N GLY A 31 0.34 -4.16 -11.07
CA GLY A 31 1.20 -3.03 -10.70
C GLY A 31 0.47 -1.69 -10.52
N TYR A 32 -0.86 -1.70 -10.46
CA TYR A 32 -1.68 -0.51 -10.19
C TYR A 32 -2.24 -0.50 -8.78
N PHE A 33 -2.57 0.71 -8.30
CA PHE A 33 -3.39 0.88 -7.11
C PHE A 33 -4.84 1.11 -7.51
N LEU A 34 -5.76 0.77 -6.61
CA LEU A 34 -7.17 1.11 -6.76
C LEU A 34 -7.53 2.08 -5.62
N PRO A 35 -8.09 3.27 -5.93
CA PRO A 35 -8.68 4.09 -4.89
C PRO A 35 -9.88 3.31 -4.34
N GLY A 36 -10.17 3.49 -3.06
CA GLY A 36 -11.44 3.00 -2.52
C GLY A 36 -12.59 3.50 -3.39
N ARG A 37 -13.62 2.66 -3.59
CA ARG A 37 -14.79 3.03 -4.42
C ARG A 37 -15.54 4.25 -3.91
N ARG A 38 -15.21 4.70 -2.70
CA ARG A 38 -15.82 5.81 -1.99
C ARG A 38 -14.78 6.90 -1.73
N ASN A 39 -15.15 8.16 -1.89
CA ASN A 39 -14.31 9.32 -1.53
C ASN A 39 -14.56 9.80 -0.09
N ALA A 40 -13.87 10.87 0.32
CA ALA A 40 -14.04 11.48 1.64
C ALA A 40 -15.46 11.99 1.94
N ALA A 41 -16.23 12.33 0.90
CA ALA A 41 -17.61 12.79 1.00
C ALA A 41 -18.62 11.63 1.05
N GLY A 42 -18.17 10.38 0.97
CA GLY A 42 -19.04 9.20 0.98
C GLY A 42 -19.67 8.86 -0.38
N GLU A 43 -19.29 9.58 -1.44
CA GLU A 43 -19.77 9.38 -2.80
C GLU A 43 -19.01 8.23 -3.46
N ASP A 44 -19.71 7.41 -4.25
CA ASP A 44 -19.12 6.30 -5.00
C ASP A 44 -18.58 6.79 -6.35
N PHE A 45 -17.39 6.31 -6.75
CA PHE A 45 -16.74 6.66 -8.02
C PHE A 45 -16.40 5.40 -8.82
N PRO A 46 -16.38 5.48 -10.16
CA PRO A 46 -16.00 4.35 -11.00
C PRO A 46 -14.59 3.85 -10.64
N PRO A 47 -14.33 2.54 -10.82
CA PRO A 47 -13.01 1.97 -10.56
C PRO A 47 -12.00 2.60 -11.53
N GLY A 48 -11.20 3.54 -11.03
CA GLY A 48 -10.04 4.06 -11.74
C GLY A 48 -8.79 3.30 -11.30
N GLN A 49 -7.97 2.85 -12.25
CA GLN A 49 -6.59 2.50 -11.93
C GLN A 49 -5.85 3.78 -11.54
N VAL A 50 -5.24 3.77 -10.36
CA VAL A 50 -4.41 4.87 -9.87
C VAL A 50 -2.96 4.52 -10.12
N ASN A 51 -2.31 5.40 -10.88
CA ASN A 51 -0.88 5.33 -11.11
C ASN A 51 -0.13 5.50 -9.76
N PRO A 52 0.93 4.70 -9.50
CA PRO A 52 1.80 4.89 -8.34
C PRO A 52 2.24 6.32 -8.05
N PHE A 53 2.42 7.18 -9.07
CA PHE A 53 2.75 8.60 -8.87
C PHE A 53 1.71 9.36 -8.03
N HIS A 54 0.41 9.08 -8.18
CA HIS A 54 -0.61 9.72 -7.35
C HIS A 54 -0.52 9.27 -5.87
N ILE A 55 -0.06 8.06 -5.61
CA ILE A 55 0.18 7.60 -4.23
C ILE A 55 1.40 8.31 -3.64
N VAL A 56 2.47 8.46 -4.42
CA VAL A 56 3.65 9.25 -4.04
C VAL A 56 3.26 10.69 -3.71
N ASP A 57 2.48 11.34 -4.58
CA ASP A 57 2.01 12.71 -4.36
C ASP A 57 1.15 12.83 -3.10
N ALA A 58 0.24 11.89 -2.89
CA ALA A 58 -0.58 11.86 -1.67
C ALA A 58 0.25 11.69 -0.39
N ILE A 59 1.36 10.94 -0.46
CA ILE A 59 2.29 10.77 0.66
C ILE A 59 3.09 12.06 0.89
N ARG A 60 3.68 12.64 -0.17
CA ARG A 60 4.47 13.88 -0.09
C ARG A 60 3.65 15.08 0.38
N ASN A 61 2.39 15.16 -0.02
CA ASN A 61 1.48 16.24 0.36
C ASN A 61 0.91 16.09 1.77
N ASN A 62 1.21 15.01 2.50
CA ASN A 62 0.82 14.87 3.89
C ASN A 62 1.81 15.61 4.79
N PRO A 63 1.42 16.69 5.49
CA PRO A 63 2.34 17.48 6.32
C PRO A 63 2.91 16.71 7.52
N ASN A 64 2.30 15.57 7.87
CA ASN A 64 2.75 14.70 8.96
C ASN A 64 3.69 13.57 8.50
N TYR A 65 4.07 13.55 7.21
CA TYR A 65 5.08 12.64 6.69
C TYR A 65 6.42 13.35 6.61
N HIS A 66 7.45 12.72 7.15
CA HIS A 66 8.79 13.30 7.34
C HIS A 66 9.90 12.45 6.72
N GLY A 67 9.55 11.52 5.83
CA GLY A 67 10.51 10.65 5.14
C GLY A 67 10.72 9.30 5.84
N GLU A 68 9.77 8.85 6.65
CA GLU A 68 9.82 7.52 7.26
C GLU A 68 9.72 6.41 6.19
N PRO A 69 10.37 5.24 6.38
CA PRO A 69 10.11 4.06 5.57
C PRO A 69 8.62 3.73 5.44
N ILE A 70 8.18 3.32 4.24
CA ILE A 70 6.78 3.01 3.98
C ILE A 70 6.49 1.53 4.23
N ARG A 71 5.36 1.22 4.87
CA ARG A 71 4.73 -0.10 4.85
C ARG A 71 3.43 -0.01 4.04
N LEU A 72 3.43 -0.59 2.84
CA LEU A 72 2.26 -0.63 1.97
C LEU A 72 1.32 -1.76 2.44
N ILE A 73 0.13 -1.39 2.92
CA ILE A 73 -0.97 -2.32 3.14
C ILE A 73 -1.83 -2.31 1.88
N SER A 74 -1.30 -2.91 0.82
CA SER A 74 -1.91 -2.94 -0.50
C SER A 74 -1.62 -4.26 -1.20
N CYS A 75 -2.66 -5.03 -1.52
CA CYS A 75 -2.54 -6.34 -2.17
C CYS A 75 -1.63 -6.26 -3.39
N HIS A 76 -0.75 -7.26 -3.54
CA HIS A 76 0.11 -7.47 -4.72
C HIS A 76 1.07 -6.31 -5.04
N SER A 77 1.19 -5.29 -4.18
CA SER A 77 2.06 -4.13 -4.46
C SER A 77 3.56 -4.48 -4.46
N GLY A 78 3.94 -5.60 -3.82
CA GLY A 78 5.28 -6.19 -3.90
C GLY A 78 5.39 -7.39 -4.85
N TYR A 79 4.36 -7.67 -5.65
CA TYR A 79 4.38 -8.73 -6.66
C TYR A 79 5.33 -8.34 -7.81
N VAL A 80 6.13 -9.30 -8.26
CA VAL A 80 7.07 -9.13 -9.37
C VAL A 80 6.77 -10.22 -10.38
N LEU A 81 6.36 -9.83 -11.58
CA LEU A 81 6.23 -10.75 -12.71
C LEU A 81 7.63 -10.94 -13.32
N GLU A 82 8.22 -12.12 -13.17
CA GLU A 82 9.58 -12.38 -13.69
C GLU A 82 9.68 -12.24 -15.22
N GLU A 83 8.56 -12.45 -15.92
CA GLU A 83 8.48 -12.41 -17.39
C GLU A 83 8.10 -11.03 -17.96
N VAL A 84 7.71 -10.08 -17.11
CA VAL A 84 7.32 -8.73 -17.51
C VAL A 84 8.34 -7.75 -16.94
N ALA A 85 8.99 -6.98 -17.80
CA ALA A 85 9.97 -5.95 -17.42
C ALA A 85 9.33 -4.72 -16.71
N GLU A 86 8.18 -4.89 -16.06
CA GLU A 86 7.50 -3.84 -15.34
C GLU A 86 8.02 -3.70 -13.92
N ILE A 87 8.39 -2.47 -13.56
CA ILE A 87 8.82 -2.14 -12.20
C ILE A 87 7.62 -2.30 -11.26
N PRO A 88 7.72 -3.14 -10.21
CA PRO A 88 6.67 -3.32 -9.22
C PRO A 88 6.21 -1.99 -8.63
N ALA A 89 4.92 -1.88 -8.29
CA ALA A 89 4.35 -0.67 -7.72
C ALA A 89 5.13 -0.17 -6.50
N ALA A 90 5.51 -1.07 -5.58
CA ALA A 90 6.33 -0.74 -4.43
C ALA A 90 7.73 -0.24 -4.78
N GLN A 91 8.36 -0.77 -5.83
CA GLN A 91 9.68 -0.30 -6.27
C GLN A 91 9.60 1.11 -6.88
N ARG A 92 8.53 1.43 -7.63
CA ARG A 92 8.30 2.80 -8.12
C ARG A 92 8.12 3.77 -6.95
N VAL A 93 7.30 3.41 -5.95
CA VAL A 93 7.12 4.23 -4.75
C VAL A 93 8.45 4.43 -4.00
N ALA A 94 9.29 3.40 -3.90
CA ALA A 94 10.60 3.48 -3.23
C ALA A 94 11.55 4.43 -3.97
N ASN A 95 11.64 4.30 -5.30
CA ASN A 95 12.49 5.17 -6.12
C ASN A 95 12.06 6.62 -6.02
N GLU A 96 10.75 6.89 -6.11
CA GLU A 96 10.23 8.25 -6.06
C GLU A 96 10.39 8.89 -4.68
N LEU A 97 10.06 8.18 -3.60
CA LEU A 97 10.16 8.76 -2.26
C LEU A 97 11.60 8.79 -1.72
N GLY A 98 12.53 8.03 -2.33
CA GLY A 98 13.90 7.92 -1.84
C GLY A 98 14.01 7.21 -0.48
N VAL A 99 13.01 6.40 -0.11
CA VAL A 99 12.97 5.66 1.17
C VAL A 99 12.65 4.16 0.95
N PRO A 100 13.03 3.28 1.89
CA PRO A 100 12.63 1.88 1.83
C PRO A 100 11.11 1.69 1.85
N VAL A 101 10.60 0.76 1.03
CA VAL A 101 9.18 0.42 0.97
C VAL A 101 9.01 -1.08 1.20
N THR A 102 8.22 -1.46 2.20
CA THR A 102 7.87 -2.86 2.48
C THR A 102 6.45 -3.14 2.02
N ALA A 103 6.25 -4.17 1.19
CA ALA A 103 4.99 -4.46 0.52
C ALA A 103 4.71 -5.97 0.44
N PRO A 104 3.44 -6.40 0.42
CA PRO A 104 3.07 -7.81 0.31
C PRO A 104 3.19 -8.32 -1.14
N THR A 105 3.65 -9.56 -1.32
CA THR A 105 3.68 -10.21 -2.63
C THR A 105 2.32 -10.72 -3.10
N THR A 106 1.39 -10.96 -2.18
CA THR A 106 0.02 -11.44 -2.44
C THR A 106 -1.00 -10.57 -1.69
N ARG A 107 -2.20 -11.10 -1.40
CA ARG A 107 -3.23 -10.38 -0.66
C ARG A 107 -2.76 -10.08 0.76
N VAL A 108 -3.17 -8.94 1.29
CA VAL A 108 -2.82 -8.50 2.65
C VAL A 108 -4.07 -8.03 3.40
N GLY A 109 -4.05 -8.20 4.72
CA GLY A 109 -5.09 -7.64 5.58
C GLY A 109 -4.99 -8.14 7.01
N ILE A 110 -6.08 -7.97 7.74
CA ILE A 110 -6.24 -8.46 9.11
C ILE A 110 -7.14 -9.70 9.16
N LEU A 111 -7.14 -10.36 10.31
CA LEU A 111 -8.16 -11.36 10.64
C LEU A 111 -9.19 -10.69 11.55
N PHE A 112 -10.33 -10.26 11.01
CA PHE A 112 -11.32 -9.43 11.71
C PHE A 112 -11.69 -9.93 13.13
N ARG A 113 -11.79 -11.25 13.31
CA ARG A 113 -12.10 -11.89 14.61
C ARG A 113 -11.04 -11.71 15.71
N ARG A 114 -9.86 -11.16 15.40
CA ARG A 114 -8.75 -10.98 16.35
C ARG A 114 -8.70 -9.60 17.03
N GLY A 115 -9.65 -8.71 16.78
CA GLY A 115 -9.71 -7.39 17.45
C GLY A 115 -8.62 -6.42 16.98
N ARG A 116 -8.47 -5.27 17.65
CA ARG A 116 -7.54 -4.20 17.23
C ARG A 116 -6.08 -4.50 17.61
N GLY A 117 -5.14 -3.77 17.00
CA GLY A 117 -3.71 -3.90 17.29
C GLY A 117 -3.03 -5.06 16.55
N GLN A 118 -3.58 -5.45 15.39
CA GLN A 118 -3.08 -6.60 14.63
C GLN A 118 -1.85 -6.24 13.80
N VAL A 119 -0.94 -7.21 13.69
CA VAL A 119 0.05 -7.22 12.61
C VAL A 119 -0.65 -7.76 11.35
N PRO A 120 -0.62 -7.04 10.22
CA PRO A 120 -1.25 -7.49 8.98
C PRO A 120 -0.56 -8.74 8.44
N VAL A 121 -1.37 -9.67 7.92
CA VAL A 121 -0.94 -10.96 7.39
C VAL A 121 -0.93 -10.90 5.87
N VAL A 122 0.10 -11.50 5.26
CA VAL A 122 0.14 -11.78 3.83
C VAL A 122 -0.42 -13.18 3.62
N PHE A 123 -1.47 -13.30 2.82
CA PHE A 123 -2.20 -14.55 2.62
C PHE A 123 -1.59 -15.40 1.50
N ASP A 124 -2.16 -16.59 1.26
CA ASP A 124 -1.90 -17.39 0.06
C ASP A 124 -0.40 -17.76 -0.14
N GLY A 125 0.32 -17.95 0.97
CA GLY A 125 1.75 -18.27 0.97
C GLY A 125 2.67 -17.10 0.61
N GLY A 126 2.12 -15.90 0.44
CA GLY A 126 2.91 -14.70 0.17
C GLY A 126 3.70 -14.21 1.38
N TYR A 127 4.55 -13.23 1.14
CA TYR A 127 5.45 -12.67 2.15
C TYR A 127 5.61 -11.16 1.99
N TRP A 128 6.20 -10.52 2.99
CA TRP A 128 6.59 -9.12 2.92
C TRP A 128 7.95 -8.99 2.22
N ARG A 129 8.00 -8.19 1.15
CA ARG A 129 9.23 -7.85 0.44
C ARG A 129 9.57 -6.38 0.68
N THR A 130 10.84 -6.09 0.93
CA THR A 130 11.34 -4.71 1.03
C THR A 130 12.06 -4.32 -0.24
N PHE A 131 11.70 -3.16 -0.77
CA PHE A 131 12.27 -2.52 -1.94
C PHE A 131 13.08 -1.33 -1.45
N LEU A 132 14.35 -1.27 -1.84
CA LEU A 132 15.22 -0.14 -1.56
C LEU A 132 15.17 0.83 -2.75
N PRO A 133 15.30 2.15 -2.52
CA PRO A 133 15.44 3.11 -3.61
C PRO A 133 16.64 2.73 -4.46
N LEU A 134 16.42 2.57 -5.77
CA LEU A 134 17.51 2.50 -6.73
C LEU A 134 17.90 3.94 -7.03
N LEU A 135 19.06 4.37 -6.55
CA LEU A 135 19.61 5.68 -6.88
C LEU A 135 19.78 5.77 -8.41
N PRO A 136 19.43 6.91 -9.03
CA PRO A 136 19.84 7.18 -10.41
C PRO A 136 21.37 7.28 -10.54
#